data_AF-A0A820MDJ4-F1
#
_entry.id   AF-A0A820MDJ4-F1
#
_cell.length_a   1.000
_cell.length_b   1.000
_cell.length_c   1.000
_cell.angle_alpha   90.00
_cell.angle_beta   90.00
_cell.angle_gamma   90.00
#
_symmetry.space_group_name_H-M   'P 1'
#
loop_
_entity.id
_entity.type
_entity.pdbx_description
1 polymer ?
#
loop_
_entity_poly.entity_id
_entity_poly.type
_entity_poly.pdbx_seq_one_letter_code
_entity_poly.pdbx_strand_id
1 'polypeptide(L)'
;MVQLVDASEKYGEGNQMLVAAEPIAAGEKIWWCTCGDDDYMMSRDEILHLMETQPHLKNFLCWYSYMAEDDMYMIPRTFAAQQNNDECILFNHSCEPNCGFDSGDGNTIVAIRPIAVGEELAYDYHFLETEASLIRGLECKCQTPSCVGRIMFDRYRDEEFQKQYYQYMSPYLRSHIRELKAKWYSTKCFTRSATPNKTKSLHALEWIAAGEVVAKFSGSISPENQFICAAKQDEATCAVDEHKQVIALCDLAPETEITLYYHGK
;
A
#
# COMPACT_ATOMS: atom_id res chain seq x y z
N MET A 1 -18.12 8.49 -22.21
CA MET A 1 -18.01 8.63 -20.75
C MET A 1 -16.86 9.51 -20.30
N VAL A 2 -15.60 9.22 -20.65
CA VAL A 2 -14.44 9.98 -20.12
C VAL A 2 -13.56 10.54 -21.24
N GLN A 3 -12.76 11.55 -20.91
CA GLN A 3 -11.77 12.14 -21.81
C GLN A 3 -10.48 12.46 -21.05
N LEU A 4 -9.35 12.35 -21.73
CA LEU A 4 -8.04 12.70 -21.19
C LEU A 4 -7.75 14.18 -21.53
N VAL A 5 -7.36 14.96 -20.52
CA VAL A 5 -7.04 16.38 -20.68
C VAL A 5 -5.68 16.70 -20.09
N ASP A 6 -5.06 17.78 -20.56
CA ASP A 6 -3.84 18.32 -19.95
C ASP A 6 -4.13 18.71 -18.49
N ALA A 7 -3.22 18.33 -17.61
CA ALA A 7 -3.28 18.65 -16.19
C ALA A 7 -1.96 19.24 -15.70
N SER A 8 -1.24 19.93 -16.60
CA SER A 8 0.09 20.46 -16.33
C SER A 8 0.08 21.48 -15.18
N GLU A 9 -1.00 22.25 -15.04
CA GLU A 9 -1.18 23.20 -13.93
C GLU A 9 -1.26 22.52 -12.55
N LYS A 10 -1.87 21.33 -12.48
CA LYS A 10 -2.11 20.61 -11.22
C LYS A 10 -0.98 19.65 -10.89
N TYR A 11 -0.55 18.84 -11.86
CA TYR A 11 0.38 17.73 -11.62
C TYR A 11 1.81 18.01 -12.14
N GLY A 12 1.99 19.03 -12.98
CA GLY A 12 3.27 19.41 -13.59
C GLY A 12 3.32 19.10 -15.09
N GLU A 13 4.25 19.73 -15.82
CA GLU A 13 4.34 19.65 -17.28
C GLU A 13 4.25 18.21 -17.83
N GLY A 14 3.36 18.01 -18.80
CA GLY A 14 3.16 16.73 -19.49
C GLY A 14 2.28 15.72 -18.74
N ASN A 15 1.80 16.05 -17.54
CA ASN A 15 0.85 15.21 -16.81
C ASN A 15 -0.58 15.45 -17.28
N GLN A 16 -1.41 14.43 -17.14
CA GLN A 16 -2.78 14.40 -17.65
C GLN A 16 -3.75 14.01 -16.53
N MET A 17 -5.04 14.23 -16.78
CA MET A 17 -6.11 13.72 -15.92
C MET A 17 -7.28 13.23 -16.76
N LEU A 18 -7.96 12.21 -16.27
CA LEU A 18 -9.25 11.79 -16.81
C LEU A 18 -10.34 12.70 -16.25
N VAL A 19 -11.21 13.21 -17.12
CA VAL A 19 -12.42 13.95 -16.72
C VAL A 19 -13.66 13.35 -17.35
N ALA A 20 -14.81 13.56 -16.71
CA ALA A 20 -16.08 13.09 -17.24
C ALA A 20 -16.47 13.92 -18.48
N ALA A 21 -16.77 13.25 -19.60
CA ALA A 21 -17.25 13.87 -20.82
C ALA A 21 -18.80 14.01 -20.84
N GLU A 22 -19.47 13.27 -19.97
CA GLU A 22 -20.92 13.27 -19.74
C GLU A 22 -21.20 12.99 -18.25
N PRO A 23 -22.40 13.27 -17.71
CA PRO A 23 -22.72 12.95 -16.32
C PRO A 23 -22.60 11.45 -16.04
N ILE A 24 -21.95 11.06 -14.95
CA ILE A 24 -21.78 9.66 -14.53
C ILE A 24 -22.58 9.44 -13.25
N ALA A 25 -23.41 8.39 -13.21
CA ALA A 25 -24.22 8.06 -12.05
C ALA A 25 -23.40 7.37 -10.95
N ALA A 26 -23.83 7.49 -9.70
CA ALA A 26 -23.23 6.72 -8.61
C ALA A 26 -23.40 5.21 -8.85
N GLY A 27 -22.31 4.45 -8.63
CA GLY A 27 -22.26 3.01 -8.87
C GLY A 27 -22.06 2.61 -10.34
N GLU A 28 -21.98 3.57 -11.26
CA GLU A 28 -21.75 3.28 -12.67
C GLU A 28 -20.34 2.72 -12.89
N LYS A 29 -20.23 1.70 -13.73
CA LYS A 29 -18.95 1.08 -14.13
C LYS A 29 -18.30 1.95 -15.19
N ILE A 30 -17.11 2.45 -14.89
CA ILE A 30 -16.40 3.41 -15.73
C ILE A 30 -15.37 2.70 -16.60
N TRP A 31 -14.54 1.86 -15.98
CA TRP A 31 -13.40 1.23 -16.65
C TRP A 31 -13.16 -0.17 -16.12
N TRP A 32 -12.79 -1.11 -16.98
CA TRP A 32 -12.29 -2.42 -16.57
C TRP A 32 -10.77 -2.41 -16.64
N CYS A 33 -10.09 -2.55 -15.50
CA CYS A 33 -8.65 -2.62 -15.45
C CYS A 33 -8.15 -4.01 -15.88
N THR A 34 -7.21 -4.05 -16.83
CA THR A 34 -6.46 -5.26 -17.19
C THR A 34 -5.12 -5.36 -16.42
N CYS A 35 -4.98 -4.63 -15.30
CA CYS A 35 -3.79 -4.66 -14.46
C CYS A 35 -3.43 -6.12 -14.12
N GLY A 36 -2.17 -6.50 -14.31
CA GLY A 36 -1.67 -7.80 -13.86
C GLY A 36 -1.85 -8.98 -14.81
N ASP A 37 -2.60 -8.86 -15.90
CA ASP A 37 -2.75 -9.96 -16.88
C ASP A 37 -1.40 -10.34 -17.53
N ASP A 38 -0.51 -9.35 -17.68
CA ASP A 38 0.79 -9.47 -18.32
C ASP A 38 1.94 -8.90 -17.48
N ASP A 39 1.83 -8.85 -16.15
CA ASP A 39 2.87 -8.25 -15.31
C ASP A 39 3.84 -9.29 -14.72
N TYR A 40 4.99 -8.80 -14.25
CA TYR A 40 5.90 -9.57 -13.40
C TYR A 40 5.56 -9.35 -11.94
N MET A 41 5.54 -10.44 -11.17
CA MET A 41 5.61 -10.34 -9.71
C MET A 41 7.08 -10.26 -9.31
N MET A 42 7.47 -9.24 -8.56
CA MET A 42 8.82 -9.06 -8.02
C MET A 42 8.75 -8.74 -6.53
N SER A 43 9.73 -9.25 -5.78
CA SER A 43 9.93 -8.86 -4.39
C SER A 43 10.49 -7.43 -4.28
N ARG A 44 10.31 -6.82 -3.11
CA ARG A 44 10.89 -5.50 -2.82
C ARG A 44 12.39 -5.45 -3.06
N ASP A 45 13.14 -6.47 -2.63
CA ASP A 45 14.59 -6.52 -2.79
C ASP A 45 15.01 -6.56 -4.27
N GLU A 46 14.29 -7.31 -5.10
CA GLU A 46 14.58 -7.36 -6.53
C GLU A 46 14.33 -5.99 -7.19
N ILE A 47 13.27 -5.30 -6.79
CA ILE A 47 12.95 -3.95 -7.29
C ILE A 47 14.00 -2.94 -6.83
N LEU A 48 14.37 -2.95 -5.54
CA LEU A 48 15.41 -2.07 -5.02
C LEU A 48 16.76 -2.33 -5.69
N HIS A 49 17.11 -3.59 -5.93
CA HIS A 49 18.31 -3.95 -6.68
C HIS A 49 18.26 -3.43 -8.12
N LEU A 50 17.11 -3.51 -8.79
CA LEU A 50 16.93 -2.89 -10.12
C LEU A 50 17.08 -1.36 -10.07
N MET A 51 16.51 -0.69 -9.06
CA MET A 51 16.66 0.76 -8.91
C MET A 51 18.10 1.17 -8.63
N GLU A 52 18.86 0.37 -7.88
CA GLU A 52 20.27 0.62 -7.60
C GLU A 52 21.14 0.40 -8.83
N THR A 53 20.95 -0.71 -9.54
CA THR A 53 21.74 -1.09 -10.72
C THR A 53 21.34 -0.34 -11.99
N GLN A 54 20.09 0.11 -12.07
CA GLN A 54 19.50 0.85 -13.20
C GLN A 54 18.69 2.06 -12.71
N PRO A 55 19.36 3.12 -12.21
CA PRO A 55 18.68 4.28 -11.59
C PRO A 55 17.68 5.01 -12.47
N HIS A 56 17.83 4.93 -13.80
CA HIS A 56 16.90 5.51 -14.76
C HIS A 56 15.49 4.88 -14.69
N LEU A 57 15.36 3.65 -14.16
CA LEU A 57 14.09 2.97 -13.99
C LEU A 57 13.36 3.37 -12.70
N LYS A 58 14.03 4.07 -11.77
CA LYS A 58 13.51 4.31 -10.42
C LYS A 58 12.13 4.96 -10.43
N ASN A 59 11.96 6.04 -11.18
CA ASN A 59 10.67 6.74 -11.23
C ASN A 59 9.58 5.86 -11.84
N PHE A 60 9.91 5.15 -12.93
CA PHE A 60 8.98 4.24 -13.58
C PHE A 60 8.52 3.13 -12.61
N LEU A 61 9.47 2.46 -11.95
CA LEU A 61 9.17 1.39 -11.00
C LEU A 61 8.40 1.90 -9.78
N CYS A 62 8.73 3.08 -9.25
CA CYS A 62 7.97 3.67 -8.15
C CYS A 62 6.52 3.97 -8.57
N TRP A 63 6.30 4.61 -9.72
CA TRP A 63 4.97 5.10 -10.10
C TRP A 63 4.05 4.03 -10.67
N TYR A 64 4.61 2.97 -11.23
CA TYR A 64 3.85 1.99 -12.00
C TYR A 64 3.94 0.57 -11.44
N SER A 65 4.41 0.42 -10.20
CA SER A 65 4.28 -0.80 -9.45
C SER A 65 3.20 -0.66 -8.39
N TYR A 66 2.56 -1.78 -8.04
CA TYR A 66 1.61 -1.81 -6.94
C TYR A 66 1.77 -3.13 -6.18
N MET A 67 1.52 -3.07 -4.87
CA MET A 67 1.55 -4.27 -4.03
C MET A 67 0.41 -5.23 -4.40
N ALA A 68 0.75 -6.50 -4.58
CA ALA A 68 -0.23 -7.58 -4.73
C ALA A 68 -0.27 -8.50 -3.51
N GLU A 69 0.86 -8.65 -2.83
CA GLU A 69 0.99 -9.36 -1.55
C GLU A 69 1.99 -8.63 -0.65
N ASP A 70 2.18 -9.13 0.58
CA ASP A 70 3.23 -8.62 1.47
C ASP A 70 4.59 -8.78 0.78
N ASP A 71 5.34 -7.68 0.67
CA ASP A 71 6.69 -7.64 0.06
C ASP A 71 6.77 -8.04 -1.43
N MET A 72 5.62 -8.16 -2.11
CA MET A 72 5.53 -8.56 -3.52
C MET A 72 4.71 -7.54 -4.31
N TYR A 73 5.25 -7.12 -5.45
CA TYR A 73 4.69 -6.07 -6.29
C TYR A 73 4.52 -6.57 -7.71
N MET A 74 3.44 -6.12 -8.33
CA MET A 74 3.22 -6.26 -9.75
C MET A 74 3.97 -5.15 -10.48
N ILE A 75 4.69 -5.52 -11.52
CA ILE A 75 5.55 -4.65 -12.33
C ILE A 75 5.19 -4.83 -13.80
N PRO A 76 4.97 -3.74 -14.57
CA PRO A 76 4.71 -3.81 -16.00
C PRO A 76 5.80 -4.61 -16.72
N ARG A 77 5.44 -5.62 -17.52
CA ARG A 77 6.43 -6.42 -18.30
C ARG A 77 7.36 -5.55 -19.15
N THR A 78 6.86 -4.40 -19.57
CA THR A 78 7.54 -3.42 -20.41
C THR A 78 8.36 -2.39 -19.62
N PHE A 79 8.61 -2.60 -18.31
CA PHE A 79 9.35 -1.66 -17.47
C PHE A 79 10.75 -1.33 -18.01
N ALA A 80 11.43 -2.28 -18.65
CA ALA A 80 12.75 -2.06 -19.24
C ALA A 80 12.72 -1.01 -20.38
N ALA A 81 11.58 -0.89 -21.07
CA ALA A 81 11.33 0.15 -22.07
C ALA A 81 10.63 1.40 -21.48
N GLN A 82 10.33 1.40 -20.18
CA GLN A 82 9.54 2.42 -19.47
C GLN A 82 8.20 2.73 -20.15
N GLN A 83 7.55 1.69 -20.66
CA GLN A 83 6.20 1.78 -21.22
C GLN A 83 5.23 1.15 -20.25
N ASN A 84 4.12 1.83 -19.97
CA ASN A 84 3.01 1.26 -19.25
C ASN A 84 1.77 1.28 -20.15
N ASN A 85 1.16 0.12 -20.34
CA ASN A 85 -0.03 -0.07 -21.17
C ASN A 85 -1.29 -0.22 -20.32
N ASP A 86 -1.16 -0.16 -19.00
CA ASP A 86 -2.27 -0.20 -18.07
C ASP A 86 -2.99 1.15 -18.06
N GLU A 87 -4.27 1.13 -18.41
CA GLU A 87 -5.11 2.33 -18.49
C GLU A 87 -5.45 2.88 -17.11
N CYS A 88 -5.29 2.09 -16.04
CA CYS A 88 -5.58 2.51 -14.68
C CYS A 88 -4.52 3.47 -14.10
N ILE A 89 -3.38 3.65 -14.81
CA ILE A 89 -2.41 4.71 -14.54
C ILE A 89 -2.94 6.12 -14.83
N LEU A 90 -4.02 6.23 -15.60
CA LEU A 90 -4.57 7.52 -16.01
C LEU A 90 -5.39 8.18 -14.88
N PHE A 91 -5.70 7.44 -13.82
CA PHE A 91 -6.43 7.92 -12.66
C PHE A 91 -5.45 8.48 -11.64
N ASN A 92 -5.59 9.76 -11.33
CA ASN A 92 -4.80 10.40 -10.29
C ASN A 92 -5.36 10.12 -8.89
N HIS A 93 -4.56 10.47 -7.89
CA HIS A 93 -4.97 10.42 -6.50
C HIS A 93 -5.88 11.59 -6.09
N SER A 94 -6.94 11.28 -5.33
CA SER A 94 -7.70 12.26 -4.54
C SER A 94 -7.94 11.78 -3.10
N CYS A 95 -7.79 12.69 -2.12
CA CYS A 95 -8.17 12.42 -0.72
C CYS A 95 -9.69 12.46 -0.50
N GLU A 96 -10.44 13.10 -1.41
CA GLU A 96 -11.90 13.07 -1.51
C GLU A 96 -12.27 12.41 -2.86
N PRO A 97 -12.14 11.08 -2.98
CA PRO A 97 -12.26 10.39 -4.25
C PRO A 97 -13.71 10.37 -4.75
N ASN A 98 -13.88 10.33 -6.07
CA ASN A 98 -15.17 10.06 -6.72
C ASN A 98 -15.20 8.73 -7.47
N CYS A 99 -14.05 8.05 -7.57
CA CYS A 99 -13.90 6.70 -8.13
C CYS A 99 -13.34 5.74 -7.08
N GLY A 100 -13.58 4.44 -7.29
CA GLY A 100 -13.03 3.35 -6.49
C GLY A 100 -13.19 2.00 -7.20
N PHE A 101 -12.81 0.90 -6.57
CA PHE A 101 -12.85 -0.43 -7.20
C PHE A 101 -14.15 -1.17 -6.88
N ASP A 102 -14.70 -1.91 -7.84
CA ASP A 102 -15.86 -2.76 -7.63
C ASP A 102 -15.51 -3.91 -6.68
N SER A 103 -16.30 -4.06 -5.61
CA SER A 103 -16.03 -5.09 -4.60
C SER A 103 -16.12 -6.53 -5.11
N GLY A 104 -16.86 -6.76 -6.20
CA GLY A 104 -17.17 -8.07 -6.76
C GLY A 104 -16.04 -8.67 -7.59
N ASP A 105 -15.37 -7.86 -8.41
CA ASP A 105 -14.26 -8.30 -9.26
C ASP A 105 -12.89 -7.71 -8.87
N GLY A 106 -12.86 -6.57 -8.17
CA GLY A 106 -11.62 -5.90 -7.75
C GLY A 106 -10.85 -5.17 -8.86
N ASN A 107 -11.32 -5.25 -10.10
CA ASN A 107 -10.64 -4.72 -11.29
C ASN A 107 -11.48 -3.66 -12.03
N THR A 108 -12.79 -3.58 -11.79
CA THR A 108 -13.62 -2.53 -12.38
C THR A 108 -13.52 -1.25 -11.55
N ILE A 109 -13.24 -0.12 -12.18
CA ILE A 109 -13.39 1.20 -11.57
C ILE A 109 -14.86 1.63 -11.68
N VAL A 110 -15.42 2.05 -10.55
CA VAL A 110 -16.81 2.50 -10.40
C VAL A 110 -16.87 3.90 -9.80
N ALA A 111 -17.93 4.64 -10.12
CA ALA A 111 -18.24 5.91 -9.47
C ALA A 111 -18.75 5.70 -8.03
N ILE A 112 -18.16 6.37 -7.05
CA ILE A 112 -18.60 6.35 -5.63
C ILE A 112 -19.83 7.23 -5.44
N ARG A 113 -19.90 8.34 -6.18
CA ARG A 113 -20.97 9.34 -6.16
C ARG A 113 -21.24 9.84 -7.59
N PRO A 114 -22.30 10.62 -7.84
CA PRO A 114 -22.48 11.25 -9.14
C PRO A 114 -21.28 12.15 -9.49
N ILE A 115 -20.86 12.12 -10.75
CA ILE A 115 -19.72 12.89 -11.28
C ILE A 115 -20.23 13.83 -12.37
N ALA A 116 -19.92 15.11 -12.26
CA ALA A 116 -20.36 16.12 -13.21
C ALA A 116 -19.45 16.18 -14.45
N VAL A 117 -19.97 16.68 -15.57
CA VAL A 117 -19.16 16.91 -16.78
C VAL A 117 -17.99 17.84 -16.47
N GLY A 118 -16.79 17.45 -16.90
CA GLY A 118 -15.53 18.18 -16.67
C GLY A 118 -14.89 17.93 -15.31
N GLU A 119 -15.54 17.19 -14.41
CA GLU A 119 -14.95 16.79 -13.14
C GLU A 119 -13.88 15.71 -13.35
N GLU A 120 -12.74 15.82 -12.66
CA GLU A 120 -11.68 14.83 -12.68
C GLU A 120 -12.13 13.52 -12.04
N LEU A 121 -11.83 12.39 -12.68
CA LEU A 121 -12.00 11.06 -12.12
C LEU A 121 -10.74 10.67 -11.35
N ALA A 122 -10.87 10.46 -10.05
CA ALA A 122 -9.77 10.15 -9.16
C ALA A 122 -10.21 9.20 -8.03
N TYR A 123 -9.32 8.27 -7.68
CA TYR A 123 -9.49 7.38 -6.52
C TYR A 123 -8.43 7.66 -5.45
N ASP A 124 -8.66 7.18 -4.22
CA ASP A 124 -7.66 7.30 -3.16
C ASP A 124 -6.64 6.16 -3.31
N TYR A 125 -5.35 6.46 -3.51
CA TYR A 125 -4.31 5.42 -3.66
C TYR A 125 -4.17 4.57 -2.39
N HIS A 126 -4.61 5.08 -1.24
CA HIS A 126 -4.74 4.29 -0.01
C HIS A 126 -5.76 3.17 -0.12
N PHE A 127 -6.50 3.02 -1.22
CA PHE A 127 -7.37 1.88 -1.49
C PHE A 127 -6.62 0.63 -1.94
N LEU A 128 -5.35 0.77 -2.32
CA LEU A 128 -4.61 -0.28 -3.02
C LEU A 128 -3.55 -0.96 -2.16
N GLU A 129 -2.73 -0.18 -1.47
CA GLU A 129 -1.47 -0.63 -0.87
C GLU A 129 -1.38 -0.29 0.64
N THR A 130 -0.31 -0.79 1.28
CA THR A 130 0.03 -0.52 2.69
C THR A 130 1.27 0.36 2.79
N GLU A 131 1.72 0.64 4.01
CA GLU A 131 2.88 1.48 4.30
C GLU A 131 4.18 1.01 3.61
N ALA A 132 4.24 -0.24 3.13
CA ALA A 132 5.36 -0.74 2.35
C ALA A 132 5.40 -0.25 0.88
N SER A 133 4.42 0.53 0.42
CA SER A 133 4.39 1.06 -0.95
C SER A 133 5.69 1.82 -1.31
N LEU A 134 6.14 1.65 -2.56
CA LEU A 134 7.35 2.31 -3.08
C LEU A 134 7.19 3.83 -3.29
N ILE A 135 5.95 4.34 -3.22
CA ILE A 135 5.63 5.76 -3.29
C ILE A 135 5.15 6.33 -1.95
N ARG A 136 5.38 5.62 -0.84
CA ARG A 136 5.14 6.17 0.50
C ARG A 136 5.85 7.51 0.67
N GLY A 137 5.12 8.52 1.13
CA GLY A 137 5.60 9.88 1.34
C GLY A 137 5.46 10.79 0.12
N LEU A 138 4.91 10.30 -1.00
CA LEU A 138 4.61 11.10 -2.19
C LEU A 138 3.74 12.31 -1.82
N GLU A 139 4.13 13.49 -2.32
CA GLU A 139 3.37 14.72 -2.13
C GLU A 139 2.02 14.64 -2.85
N CYS A 140 0.94 14.92 -2.12
CA CYS A 140 -0.40 14.89 -2.67
C CYS A 140 -0.73 16.22 -3.35
N LYS A 141 -1.13 16.15 -4.62
CA LYS A 141 -1.52 17.31 -5.44
C LYS A 141 -3.03 17.41 -5.71
N CYS A 142 -3.86 16.70 -4.93
CA CYS A 142 -5.29 16.62 -5.23
C CYS A 142 -6.05 17.94 -4.99
N GLN A 143 -5.51 18.83 -4.14
CA GLN A 143 -6.07 20.15 -3.79
C GLN A 143 -7.47 20.12 -3.15
N THR A 144 -7.91 18.98 -2.64
CA THR A 144 -9.19 18.86 -1.92
C THR A 144 -9.12 19.54 -0.54
N PRO A 145 -10.24 20.05 0.00
CA PRO A 145 -10.27 20.68 1.32
C PRO A 145 -9.76 19.77 2.45
N SER A 146 -10.03 18.47 2.39
CA SER A 146 -9.55 17.50 3.37
C SER A 146 -8.20 16.84 3.01
N CYS A 147 -7.40 17.44 2.13
CA CYS A 147 -6.13 16.88 1.70
C CYS A 147 -5.15 16.71 2.89
N VAL A 148 -4.56 15.52 3.01
CA VAL A 148 -3.57 15.19 4.06
C VAL A 148 -2.12 15.54 3.67
N GLY A 149 -1.91 16.06 2.46
CA GLY A 149 -0.64 16.58 1.97
C GLY A 149 0.38 15.52 1.51
N ARG A 150 0.35 14.30 2.05
CA ARG A 150 1.21 13.19 1.63
C ARG A 150 0.49 11.85 1.65
N ILE A 151 0.86 10.96 0.73
CA ILE A 151 0.30 9.61 0.63
C ILE A 151 1.17 8.67 1.49
N MET A 152 0.61 8.18 2.60
CA MET A 152 1.36 7.39 3.60
C MET A 152 0.96 5.92 3.64
N PHE A 153 -0.16 5.56 3.00
CA PHE A 153 -0.69 4.20 2.90
C PHE A 153 -1.09 3.55 4.24
N ASP A 154 -1.37 4.36 5.26
CA ASP A 154 -1.81 3.93 6.60
C ASP A 154 -3.30 4.21 6.88
N ARG A 155 -4.00 4.92 6.00
CA ARG A 155 -5.42 5.32 6.17
C ARG A 155 -6.38 4.16 6.36
N TYR A 156 -6.07 2.97 5.86
CA TYR A 156 -6.90 1.78 6.07
C TYR A 156 -7.06 1.41 7.55
N ARG A 157 -6.25 1.98 8.44
CA ARG A 157 -6.35 1.80 9.90
C ARG A 157 -7.38 2.71 10.57
N ASP A 158 -7.83 3.77 9.89
CA ASP A 158 -8.84 4.68 10.40
C ASP A 158 -10.26 4.08 10.24
N GLU A 159 -11.02 4.02 11.33
CA GLU A 159 -12.33 3.36 11.34
C GLU A 159 -13.36 4.09 10.48
N GLU A 160 -13.33 5.42 10.40
CA GLU A 160 -14.26 6.19 9.57
C GLU A 160 -13.93 6.02 8.09
N PHE A 161 -12.64 6.02 7.73
CA PHE A 161 -12.17 5.70 6.39
C PHE A 161 -12.60 4.30 5.95
N GLN A 162 -12.47 3.30 6.83
CA GLN A 162 -12.98 1.95 6.58
C GLN A 162 -14.49 1.96 6.35
N LYS A 163 -15.29 2.58 7.25
CA LYS A 163 -16.76 2.62 7.12
C LYS A 163 -17.19 3.24 5.79
N GLN A 164 -16.50 4.28 5.35
CA GLN A 164 -16.83 5.01 4.14
C GLN A 164 -16.39 4.27 2.87
N TYR A 165 -15.20 3.66 2.87
CA TYR A 165 -14.55 3.22 1.63
C TYR A 165 -14.22 1.74 1.53
N TYR A 166 -14.44 0.92 2.57
CA TYR A 166 -14.02 -0.49 2.58
C TYR A 166 -14.44 -1.28 1.34
N GLN A 167 -15.64 -1.05 0.81
CA GLN A 167 -16.13 -1.75 -0.39
C GLN A 167 -15.40 -1.36 -1.68
N TYR A 168 -14.73 -0.20 -1.70
CA TYR A 168 -14.01 0.33 -2.86
C TYR A 168 -12.50 0.02 -2.86
N MET A 169 -12.02 -0.68 -1.83
CA MET A 169 -10.61 -1.02 -1.65
C MET A 169 -10.24 -2.31 -2.37
N SER A 170 -8.96 -2.51 -2.70
CA SER A 170 -8.46 -3.75 -3.29
C SER A 170 -8.70 -4.96 -2.37
N PRO A 171 -8.83 -6.18 -2.93
CA PRO A 171 -8.93 -7.40 -2.12
C PRO A 171 -7.77 -7.55 -1.13
N TYR A 172 -6.55 -7.17 -1.54
CA TYR A 172 -5.33 -7.18 -0.72
C TYR A 172 -5.49 -6.32 0.54
N LEU A 173 -5.93 -5.06 0.38
CA LEU A 173 -6.09 -4.14 1.49
C LEU A 173 -7.26 -4.53 2.41
N ARG A 174 -8.38 -5.01 1.83
CA ARG A 174 -9.49 -5.54 2.65
C ARG A 174 -9.05 -6.72 3.51
N SER A 175 -8.09 -7.53 3.06
CA SER A 175 -7.51 -8.60 3.89
C SER A 175 -6.75 -8.04 5.08
N HIS A 176 -5.92 -7.03 4.86
CA HIS A 176 -5.19 -6.34 5.92
C HIS A 176 -6.12 -5.74 6.98
N ILE A 177 -7.22 -5.11 6.56
CA ILE A 177 -8.23 -4.56 7.49
C ILE A 177 -8.85 -5.65 8.36
N ARG A 178 -9.14 -6.83 7.81
CA ARG A 178 -9.65 -7.96 8.60
C ARG A 178 -8.63 -8.45 9.61
N GLU A 179 -7.35 -8.45 9.25
CA GLU A 179 -6.25 -8.87 10.10
C GLU A 179 -5.99 -7.92 11.28
N LEU A 180 -6.26 -6.61 11.13
CA LEU A 180 -6.10 -5.60 12.19
C LEU A 180 -6.80 -5.96 13.52
N LYS A 181 -7.87 -6.75 13.46
CA LYS A 181 -8.62 -7.22 14.65
C LYS A 181 -7.86 -8.28 15.46
N ALA A 182 -7.00 -9.04 14.80
CA ALA A 182 -6.22 -10.12 15.41
C ALA A 182 -4.80 -9.65 15.76
N LYS A 183 -4.18 -8.91 14.83
CA LYS A 183 -2.81 -8.43 14.92
C LYS A 183 -2.72 -6.99 14.43
N TRP A 184 -2.00 -6.17 15.16
CA TRP A 184 -1.69 -4.81 14.79
C TRP A 184 -0.17 -4.66 14.79
N TYR A 185 0.39 -4.14 13.70
CA TYR A 185 1.79 -3.75 13.62
C TYR A 185 1.91 -2.24 13.57
N SER A 186 3.01 -1.69 14.08
CA SER A 186 3.34 -0.29 13.91
C SER A 186 3.37 0.08 12.42
N THR A 187 2.99 1.32 12.09
CA THR A 187 3.13 1.88 10.73
C THR A 187 4.60 2.02 10.31
N LYS A 188 5.52 1.87 11.28
CA LYS A 188 6.97 1.78 11.08
C LYS A 188 7.45 0.36 10.78
N CYS A 189 6.55 -0.60 10.61
CA CYS A 189 6.88 -1.98 10.29
C CYS A 189 6.26 -2.41 8.97
N PHE A 190 6.86 -3.41 8.34
CA PHE A 190 6.29 -4.08 7.18
C PHE A 190 6.57 -5.59 7.25
N THR A 191 5.74 -6.36 6.56
CA THR A 191 5.88 -7.82 6.50
C THR A 191 6.70 -8.19 5.27
N ARG A 192 7.76 -8.97 5.44
CA ARG A 192 8.50 -9.61 4.35
C ARG A 192 7.85 -10.93 3.96
N SER A 193 7.80 -11.22 2.66
CA SER A 193 7.17 -12.44 2.17
C SER A 193 8.02 -13.66 2.50
N ALA A 194 7.33 -14.78 2.64
CA ALA A 194 7.92 -16.09 2.59
C ALA A 194 8.53 -16.33 1.19
N THR A 195 9.84 -16.14 1.01
CA THR A 195 10.52 -16.73 -0.16
C THR A 195 10.23 -18.24 -0.19
N PRO A 196 10.30 -18.95 -1.33
CA PRO A 196 10.09 -20.40 -1.36
C PRO A 196 10.90 -21.08 -0.23
N ASN A 197 10.18 -21.67 0.75
CA ASN A 197 10.69 -22.31 1.99
C ASN A 197 11.01 -21.42 3.22
N LYS A 198 10.58 -20.16 3.28
CA LYS A 198 10.66 -19.32 4.50
C LYS A 198 9.29 -18.99 5.05
N THR A 199 9.19 -18.70 6.35
CA THR A 199 8.00 -18.09 6.97
C THR A 199 8.04 -16.57 6.77
N LYS A 200 6.88 -15.91 6.69
CA LYS A 200 6.81 -14.44 6.72
C LYS A 200 7.47 -13.89 8.00
N SER A 201 8.13 -12.75 7.87
CA SER A 201 8.83 -12.06 8.97
C SER A 201 8.43 -10.58 9.02
N LEU A 202 8.45 -9.98 10.21
CA LEU A 202 8.17 -8.56 10.43
C LEU A 202 9.49 -7.79 10.50
N HIS A 203 9.58 -6.66 9.81
CA HIS A 203 10.78 -5.83 9.73
C HIS A 203 10.46 -4.37 10.01
N ALA A 204 11.45 -3.62 10.48
CA ALA A 204 11.39 -2.17 10.58
C ALA A 204 11.39 -1.55 9.17
N LEU A 205 10.34 -0.81 8.82
CA LEU A 205 10.24 -0.02 7.59
C LEU A 205 11.06 1.27 7.68
N GLU A 206 11.08 1.88 8.86
CA GLU A 206 11.85 3.07 9.19
C GLU A 206 12.44 2.94 10.60
N TRP A 207 13.18 3.95 11.06
CA TRP A 207 13.78 3.92 12.40
C TRP A 207 12.72 3.81 13.50
N ILE A 208 12.92 2.85 14.41
CA ILE A 208 12.09 2.62 15.60
C ILE A 208 12.96 2.82 16.82
N ALA A 209 12.59 3.75 17.71
CA ALA A 209 13.36 3.99 18.93
C ALA A 209 13.13 2.88 19.96
N ALA A 210 14.13 2.65 20.81
CA ALA A 210 14.00 1.79 21.97
C ALA A 210 12.79 2.20 22.83
N GLY A 211 11.97 1.23 23.24
CA GLY A 211 10.76 1.45 24.02
C GLY A 211 9.50 1.73 23.19
N GLU A 212 9.59 1.87 21.86
CA GLU A 212 8.40 1.96 21.00
C GLU A 212 7.69 0.61 20.84
N VAL A 213 6.37 0.66 20.74
CA VAL A 213 5.53 -0.52 20.48
C VAL A 213 5.56 -0.84 18.99
N VAL A 214 6.00 -2.05 18.65
CA VAL A 214 6.09 -2.53 17.25
C VAL A 214 4.93 -3.43 16.85
N ALA A 215 4.31 -4.13 17.81
CA ALA A 215 3.16 -4.98 17.55
C ALA A 215 2.22 -5.11 18.76
N LYS A 216 0.94 -5.39 18.50
CA LYS A 216 -0.09 -5.72 19.50
C LYS A 216 -0.93 -6.88 18.99
N PHE A 217 -1.28 -7.80 19.89
CA PHE A 217 -2.05 -8.99 19.55
C PHE A 217 -3.24 -9.16 20.49
N SER A 218 -4.40 -9.56 19.97
CA SER A 218 -5.56 -9.87 20.82
C SER A 218 -5.48 -11.26 21.46
N GLY A 219 -4.65 -12.16 20.92
CA GLY A 219 -4.46 -13.54 21.38
C GLY A 219 -3.11 -13.83 22.05
N SER A 220 -2.77 -15.11 22.17
CA SER A 220 -1.43 -15.55 22.62
C SER A 220 -0.37 -15.25 21.56
N ILE A 221 0.81 -14.86 22.01
CA ILE A 221 1.95 -14.54 21.14
C ILE A 221 2.77 -15.81 20.94
N SER A 222 2.84 -16.32 19.71
CA SER A 222 3.65 -17.48 19.33
C SER A 222 4.31 -17.24 17.95
N PRO A 223 5.46 -17.87 17.66
CA PRO A 223 6.18 -17.68 16.40
C PRO A 223 5.32 -18.02 15.17
N GLU A 224 4.43 -18.97 15.36
CA GLU A 224 3.60 -19.59 14.32
C GLU A 224 2.43 -18.71 13.87
N ASN A 225 2.08 -17.67 14.64
CA ASN A 225 0.88 -16.85 14.38
C ASN A 225 1.16 -15.38 14.07
N GLN A 226 2.39 -14.89 14.24
CA GLN A 226 2.63 -13.45 14.37
C GLN A 226 3.70 -12.86 13.47
N PHE A 227 4.30 -13.65 12.57
CA PHE A 227 5.39 -13.22 11.68
C PHE A 227 6.60 -12.62 12.44
N ILE A 228 6.71 -12.84 13.74
CA ILE A 228 7.83 -12.39 14.57
C ILE A 228 8.68 -13.61 14.87
N CYS A 229 9.86 -13.65 14.27
CA CYS A 229 10.77 -14.79 14.37
C CYS A 229 11.31 -14.97 15.79
N ALA A 230 11.60 -16.22 16.15
CA ALA A 230 12.21 -16.53 17.44
C ALA A 230 13.73 -16.24 17.40
N ALA A 231 14.24 -15.64 18.47
CA ALA A 231 15.67 -15.41 18.67
C ALA A 231 16.09 -15.91 20.07
N LYS A 232 17.41 -16.00 20.31
CA LYS A 232 17.93 -16.24 21.68
C LYS A 232 17.68 -15.01 22.56
N GLN A 233 17.71 -15.20 23.87
CA GLN A 233 17.41 -14.14 24.84
C GLN A 233 18.31 -12.90 24.69
N ASP A 234 19.57 -13.09 24.35
CA ASP A 234 20.58 -12.05 24.13
C ASP A 234 20.62 -11.50 22.69
N GLU A 235 19.86 -12.11 21.76
CA GLU A 235 19.80 -11.75 20.34
C GLU A 235 18.45 -11.13 19.95
N ALA A 236 17.43 -11.20 20.82
CA ALA A 236 16.10 -10.68 20.53
C ALA A 236 16.10 -9.16 20.40
N THR A 237 15.48 -8.64 19.34
CA THR A 237 15.36 -7.19 19.11
C THR A 237 14.21 -6.56 19.89
N CYS A 238 13.23 -7.39 20.30
CA CYS A 238 12.05 -6.96 21.04
C CYS A 238 11.75 -7.87 22.24
N ALA A 239 10.87 -7.38 23.12
CA ALA A 239 10.28 -8.14 24.21
C ALA A 239 8.76 -7.94 24.27
N VAL A 240 8.06 -8.86 24.93
CA VAL A 240 6.64 -8.72 25.24
C VAL A 240 6.49 -8.07 26.62
N ASP A 241 5.72 -6.99 26.70
CA ASP A 241 5.41 -6.32 27.96
C ASP A 241 4.23 -6.99 28.72
N GLU A 242 3.93 -6.47 29.91
CA GLU A 242 2.82 -6.93 30.75
C GLU A 242 1.43 -6.74 30.12
N HIS A 243 1.32 -5.93 29.07
CA HIS A 243 0.10 -5.64 28.32
C HIS A 243 0.00 -6.43 27.00
N LYS A 244 0.87 -7.42 26.78
CA LYS A 244 0.96 -8.21 25.54
C LYS A 244 1.29 -7.37 24.29
N GLN A 245 2.03 -6.28 24.50
CA GLN A 245 2.59 -5.47 23.43
C GLN A 245 4.03 -5.91 23.18
N VAL A 246 4.43 -5.91 21.92
CA VAL A 246 5.82 -6.13 21.54
C VAL A 246 6.51 -4.77 21.50
N ILE A 247 7.58 -4.61 22.27
CA ILE A 247 8.32 -3.36 22.44
C ILE A 247 9.76 -3.57 21.99
N ALA A 248 10.31 -2.58 21.26
CA ALA A 248 11.71 -2.56 20.85
C ALA A 248 12.65 -2.45 22.06
N LEU A 249 13.63 -3.35 22.17
CA LEU A 249 14.62 -3.34 23.26
C LEU A 249 15.77 -2.37 23.01
N CYS A 250 16.01 -2.03 21.75
CA CYS A 250 17.04 -1.11 21.29
C CYS A 250 16.52 -0.31 20.08
N ASP A 251 17.27 0.69 19.63
CA ASP A 251 16.96 1.39 18.39
C ASP A 251 17.10 0.42 17.21
N LEU A 252 16.05 0.30 16.41
CA LEU A 252 15.99 -0.57 15.25
C LEU A 252 16.13 0.27 13.99
N ALA A 253 17.18 -0.01 13.21
CA ALA A 253 17.38 0.59 11.90
C ALA A 253 16.36 0.03 10.89
N PRO A 254 16.09 0.75 9.77
CA PRO A 254 15.32 0.18 8.66
C PRO A 254 15.88 -1.19 8.24
N GLU A 255 15.00 -2.08 7.80
CA GLU A 255 15.25 -3.49 7.45
C GLU A 255 15.56 -4.43 8.62
N THR A 256 15.74 -3.91 9.85
CA THR A 256 15.97 -4.76 11.04
C THR A 256 14.79 -5.71 11.26
N GLU A 257 15.08 -7.00 11.38
CA GLU A 257 14.07 -8.02 11.69
C GLU A 257 13.57 -7.87 13.14
N ILE A 258 12.26 -7.90 13.29
CA ILE A 258 11.59 -7.90 14.60
C ILE A 258 11.58 -9.35 15.11
N THR A 259 12.28 -9.58 16.22
CA THR A 259 12.44 -10.91 16.82
C THR A 259 12.09 -10.90 18.30
N LEU A 260 11.63 -12.05 18.79
CA LEU A 260 11.25 -12.25 20.19
C LEU A 260 11.98 -13.46 20.78
N TYR A 261 12.36 -13.37 22.05
CA TYR A 261 12.66 -14.54 22.85
C TYR A 261 11.37 -15.10 23.45
N TYR A 262 10.94 -16.27 22.98
CA TYR A 262 9.78 -16.97 23.49
C TYR A 262 10.20 -17.88 24.67
N HIS A 263 9.86 -17.50 25.90
CA HIS A 263 10.14 -18.32 27.08
C HIS A 263 9.43 -19.68 26.98
N GLY A 264 10.20 -20.78 27.02
CA GLY A 264 9.67 -22.14 27.20
C GLY A 264 9.28 -22.91 25.93
N LYS A 265 10.19 -23.05 24.97
CA LYS A 265 10.23 -24.25 24.11
C LYS A 265 11.30 -25.22 24.63
#